data_AF-A0A850BCY8-F1
#
_entry.id   AF-A0A850BCY8-F1
#
_cell.length_a   1.000
_cell.length_b   1.000
_cell.length_c   1.000
_cell.angle_alpha   90.00
_cell.angle_beta   90.00
_cell.angle_gamma   90.00
#
_symmetry.space_group_name_H-M   'P 1'
#
loop_
_entity.id
_entity.type
_entity.pdbx_description
1 polymer ?
#
loop_
_entity_poly.entity_id
_entity_poly.type
_entity_poly.pdbx_seq_one_letter_code
_entity_poly.pdbx_strand_id
1 'polypeptide(L)'
;MKFRSYGSTVGKIWHDGTSGVFDIDAGSGTKFAIKSSSNQSITLQYTTTKRIEVNATGIGFFAANPVAKPTVTGSRGGNAALASLLTALATLGLITDSSSP
;
A
#
# COMPACT_ATOMS: atom_id res chain seq x y z
N MET A 1 25.11 -19.40 -10.85
CA MET A 1 24.06 -20.43 -10.93
C MET A 1 22.91 -19.86 -11.73
N LYS A 2 22.38 -20.59 -12.73
CA LYS A 2 21.36 -20.09 -13.66
C LYS A 2 19.98 -20.57 -13.20
N PHE A 3 19.11 -19.66 -12.75
CA PHE A 3 17.73 -20.00 -12.46
C PHE A 3 16.99 -20.24 -13.78
N ARG A 4 16.45 -21.46 -13.95
CA ARG A 4 15.63 -21.84 -15.11
C ARG A 4 14.18 -21.96 -14.63
N SER A 5 13.27 -21.16 -15.18
CA SER A 5 11.83 -21.38 -15.04
C SER A 5 11.40 -22.45 -16.05
N TYR A 6 10.76 -23.52 -15.58
CA TYR A 6 10.28 -24.62 -16.42
C TYR A 6 8.74 -24.59 -16.50
N GLY A 7 8.20 -24.55 -17.73
CA GLY A 7 6.77 -24.62 -18.03
C GLY A 7 6.24 -23.33 -18.70
N SER A 8 5.61 -23.43 -19.88
CA SER A 8 5.21 -22.28 -20.70
C SER A 8 3.96 -21.53 -20.18
N THR A 9 3.74 -21.51 -18.87
CA THR A 9 2.60 -20.83 -18.23
C THR A 9 2.96 -20.24 -16.85
N VAL A 10 4.24 -20.22 -16.45
CA VAL A 10 4.68 -19.70 -15.15
C VAL A 10 5.50 -18.42 -15.32
N GLY A 11 5.12 -17.39 -14.55
CA GLY A 11 5.77 -16.08 -14.50
C GLY A 11 7.29 -16.21 -14.37
N LYS A 12 8.02 -15.38 -15.10
CA LYS A 12 9.48 -15.38 -15.08
C LYS A 12 9.94 -14.42 -13.98
N ILE A 13 10.94 -14.84 -13.22
CA ILE A 13 11.67 -13.99 -12.27
C ILE A 13 12.90 -13.48 -13.01
N TRP A 14 12.98 -12.17 -13.25
CA TRP A 14 14.17 -11.52 -13.82
C TRP A 14 14.72 -10.51 -12.82
N HIS A 15 16.04 -10.39 -12.78
CA HIS A 15 16.75 -9.29 -12.12
C HIS A 15 17.50 -8.56 -13.23
N ASP A 16 17.15 -7.32 -13.56
CA ASP A 16 17.98 -6.54 -14.46
C ASP A 16 19.19 -6.00 -13.67
N GLY A 17 20.39 -6.23 -14.21
CA GLY A 17 21.66 -5.92 -13.53
C GLY A 17 22.01 -4.44 -13.52
N THR A 18 21.10 -3.54 -13.92
CA THR A 18 21.34 -2.11 -14.05
C THR A 18 20.43 -1.29 -13.11
N SER A 19 19.27 -1.83 -12.73
CA SER A 19 18.29 -1.19 -11.83
C SER A 19 17.92 -2.04 -10.60
N GLY A 20 18.31 -3.32 -10.56
CA GLY A 20 18.10 -4.20 -9.40
C GLY A 20 16.63 -4.57 -9.14
N VAL A 21 15.74 -4.34 -10.12
CA VAL A 21 14.31 -4.59 -10.00
C VAL A 21 14.02 -6.08 -10.21
N PHE A 22 13.22 -6.65 -9.31
CA PHE A 22 12.62 -7.99 -9.43
C PHE A 22 11.24 -7.84 -10.07
N ASP A 23 11.13 -8.22 -11.34
CA ASP A 23 9.88 -8.09 -12.10
C ASP A 23 9.18 -9.46 -12.18
N ILE A 24 7.88 -9.50 -11.82
CA ILE A 24 7.05 -10.72 -11.86
C ILE A 24 5.90 -10.49 -12.84
N ASP A 25 6.15 -10.63 -14.14
CA ASP A 25 5.09 -10.51 -15.13
C ASP A 25 4.25 -11.80 -15.17
N ALA A 26 2.93 -11.66 -14.99
CA ALA A 26 1.98 -12.76 -15.01
C ALA A 26 1.12 -12.59 -16.27
N GLY A 27 1.31 -13.46 -17.27
CA GLY A 27 0.73 -13.36 -18.61
C GLY A 27 -0.78 -13.07 -18.69
N SER A 28 -1.25 -12.64 -19.87
CA SER A 28 -2.57 -12.03 -20.09
C SER A 28 -3.71 -12.64 -19.25
N GLY A 29 -4.18 -11.88 -18.25
CA GLY A 29 -5.27 -12.26 -17.35
C GLY A 29 -4.89 -12.43 -15.87
N THR A 30 -3.61 -12.40 -15.50
CA THR A 30 -3.18 -12.48 -14.09
C THR A 30 -2.66 -11.14 -13.56
N LYS A 31 -3.14 -10.73 -12.37
CA LYS A 31 -2.67 -9.53 -11.65
C LYS A 31 -1.31 -9.84 -11.00
N PHE A 32 -0.37 -8.90 -11.03
CA PHE A 32 0.80 -8.92 -10.15
C PHE A 32 0.32 -9.02 -8.69
N ALA A 33 0.42 -10.20 -8.09
CA ALA A 33 -0.16 -10.50 -6.78
C ALA A 33 0.95 -10.80 -5.77
N ILE A 34 1.21 -9.85 -4.87
CA ILE A 34 2.06 -10.07 -3.69
C ILE A 34 1.16 -10.61 -2.58
N LYS A 35 1.32 -11.88 -2.19
CA LYS A 35 0.60 -12.49 -1.07
C LYS A 35 1.51 -12.53 0.15
N SER A 36 1.02 -12.02 1.27
CA SER A 36 1.72 -12.00 2.55
C SER A 36 1.20 -13.13 3.44
N SER A 37 2.08 -13.86 4.11
CA SER A 37 1.68 -14.80 5.17
C SER A 37 1.16 -14.01 6.39
N SER A 38 0.48 -14.71 7.31
CA SER A 38 -0.13 -14.09 8.50
C SER A 38 0.85 -13.18 9.24
N ASN A 39 0.39 -11.97 9.61
CA ASN A 39 1.13 -10.92 10.33
C ASN A 39 2.29 -10.25 9.60
N GLN A 40 2.45 -10.45 8.29
CA GLN A 40 3.46 -9.75 7.50
C GLN A 40 2.84 -8.59 6.69
N SER A 41 3.47 -7.42 6.71
CA SER A 41 3.05 -6.28 5.90
C SER A 41 3.53 -6.39 4.46
N ILE A 42 2.70 -5.95 3.51
CA ILE A 42 3.13 -5.61 2.16
C ILE A 42 3.51 -4.13 2.18
N THR A 43 4.71 -3.80 1.72
CA THR A 43 5.23 -2.43 1.81
C THR A 43 5.81 -1.96 0.50
N LEU A 44 5.53 -0.72 0.12
CA LEU A 44 6.35 0.05 -0.79
C LEU A 44 7.29 0.90 0.06
N GLN A 45 8.58 0.60 0.06
CA GLN A 45 9.59 1.29 0.88
C GLN A 45 10.59 2.01 0.00
N TYR A 46 11.03 3.19 0.45
CA TYR A 46 12.24 3.85 -0.04
C TYR A 46 13.21 3.91 1.13
N THR A 47 14.35 3.24 1.01
CA THR A 47 15.25 2.94 2.15
C THR A 47 14.44 2.36 3.33
N THR A 48 14.45 3.00 4.49
CA THR A 48 13.70 2.61 5.69
C THR A 48 12.31 3.24 5.78
N THR A 49 11.96 4.15 4.86
CA THR A 49 10.67 4.85 4.88
C THR A 49 9.62 4.05 4.12
N LYS A 50 8.57 3.63 4.82
CA LYS A 50 7.38 3.05 4.20
C LYS A 50 6.57 4.18 3.54
N ARG A 51 6.40 4.12 2.23
CA ARG A 51 5.52 5.05 1.50
C ARG A 51 4.08 4.59 1.55
N ILE A 52 3.88 3.28 1.41
CA ILE A 52 2.58 2.62 1.55
C ILE A 52 2.81 1.31 2.29
N GLU A 53 1.95 1.02 3.27
CA GLU A 53 1.92 -0.25 3.98
C GLU A 53 0.51 -0.81 4.00
N VAL A 54 0.38 -2.11 3.73
CA VAL A 54 -0.86 -2.87 3.86
C VAL A 54 -0.60 -4.06 4.77
N ASN A 55 -1.46 -4.26 5.78
CA ASN A 55 -1.36 -5.37 6.72
C ASN A 55 -2.76 -5.91 7.10
N ALA A 56 -2.82 -6.77 8.12
CA ALA A 56 -4.09 -7.35 8.59
C ALA A 56 -5.09 -6.32 9.12
N THR A 57 -4.64 -5.15 9.58
CA THR A 57 -5.49 -4.06 10.07
C THR A 57 -6.08 -3.24 8.94
N GLY A 58 -5.27 -2.91 7.92
CA GLY A 58 -5.70 -2.10 6.79
C GLY A 58 -4.54 -1.47 6.02
N ILE A 59 -4.62 -0.15 5.76
CA ILE A 59 -3.69 0.58 4.88
C ILE A 59 -3.17 1.84 5.59
N GLY A 60 -1.89 2.17 5.40
CA GLY A 60 -1.25 3.40 5.88
C GLY A 60 -0.34 4.03 4.81
N PHE A 61 -0.24 5.36 4.81
CA PHE A 61 0.54 6.14 3.84
C PHE A 61 1.62 6.98 4.55
N PHE A 62 2.70 7.30 3.84
CA PHE A 62 3.76 8.21 4.30
C PHE A 62 4.28 7.90 5.72
N ALA A 63 4.56 6.63 5.96
CA ALA A 63 5.02 6.06 7.24
C ALA A 63 4.01 6.08 8.40
N ALA A 64 2.74 6.41 8.14
CA ALA A 64 1.67 6.19 9.11
C ALA A 64 1.38 4.70 9.29
N ASN A 65 1.02 4.30 10.51
CA ASN A 65 0.62 2.94 10.81
C ASN A 65 -0.67 2.60 10.03
N PRO A 66 -0.78 1.38 9.45
CA PRO A 66 -2.00 0.98 8.77
C PRO A 66 -3.21 0.98 9.69
N VAL A 67 -4.30 1.60 9.22
CA VAL A 67 -5.57 1.66 9.94
C VAL A 67 -6.68 0.97 9.14
N ALA A 68 -7.68 0.47 9.86
CA ALA A 68 -8.91 0.00 9.23
C ALA A 68 -9.58 1.14 8.46
N LYS A 69 -10.46 0.80 7.51
CA LYS A 69 -11.21 1.77 6.72
C LYS A 69 -11.87 2.82 7.64
N PRO A 70 -11.50 4.11 7.57
CA PRO A 70 -12.10 5.12 8.41
C PRO A 70 -13.60 5.29 8.11
N THR A 71 -14.39 5.59 9.15
CA THR A 71 -15.80 5.97 9.01
C THR A 71 -15.92 7.47 9.21
N VAL A 72 -16.50 8.17 8.24
CA VAL A 72 -16.79 9.60 8.33
C VAL A 72 -18.24 9.76 8.82
N THR A 73 -18.44 10.55 9.87
CA THR A 73 -19.76 10.75 10.50
C THR A 73 -20.09 12.23 10.68
N GLY A 74 -21.37 12.54 10.86
CA GLY A 74 -21.86 13.90 11.09
C GLY A 74 -22.61 14.51 9.91
N SER A 75 -23.18 15.70 10.12
CA SER A 75 -23.90 16.44 9.09
C SER A 75 -22.94 17.04 8.07
N ARG A 76 -23.29 16.93 6.78
CA ARG A 76 -22.63 17.63 5.69
C ARG A 76 -22.99 19.12 5.63
N GLY A 77 -24.15 19.51 6.15
CA GLY A 77 -24.59 20.91 6.18
C GLY A 77 -23.99 21.73 7.33
N GLY A 78 -23.49 21.06 8.38
CA GLY A 78 -22.86 21.70 9.55
C GLY A 78 -21.36 21.46 9.66
N ASN A 79 -20.69 21.02 8.59
CA ASN A 79 -19.25 20.73 8.51
C ASN A 79 -18.69 19.70 9.52
N ALA A 80 -19.52 19.08 10.37
CA ALA A 80 -19.09 18.00 11.25
C ALA A 80 -18.49 16.82 10.47
N ALA A 81 -19.08 16.48 9.31
CA ALA A 81 -18.53 15.46 8.42
C ALA A 81 -17.17 15.84 7.80
N LEU A 82 -16.94 17.14 7.56
CA LEU A 82 -15.66 17.63 7.05
C LEU A 82 -14.56 17.51 8.10
N ALA A 83 -14.83 17.92 9.35
CA ALA A 83 -13.90 17.74 10.46
C ALA A 83 -13.57 16.25 10.70
N SER A 84 -14.60 15.38 10.63
CA SER A 84 -14.41 13.92 10.71
C SER A 84 -13.56 13.38 9.56
N LEU A 85 -13.73 13.89 8.34
CA LEU A 85 -12.94 13.50 7.17
C LEU A 85 -11.48 13.93 7.30
N LEU A 86 -11.20 15.18 7.68
CA LEU A 86 -9.83 15.68 7.84
C LEU A 86 -9.06 14.84 8.87
N THR A 87 -9.72 14.54 10.00
CA THR A 87 -9.18 13.64 11.02
C THR A 87 -8.87 12.24 10.46
N ALA A 88 -9.77 11.67 9.66
CA ALA A 88 -9.57 10.37 9.03
C ALA A 88 -8.42 10.36 8.02
N LEU A 89 -8.29 11.40 7.20
CA LEU A 89 -7.21 11.53 6.21
C LEU A 89 -5.85 11.74 6.89
N ALA A 90 -5.81 12.54 7.96
CA ALA A 90 -4.60 12.73 8.76
C ALA A 90 -4.19 11.41 9.44
N THR A 91 -5.15 10.64 9.95
CA THR A 91 -4.89 9.31 10.54
C THR A 91 -4.30 8.32 9.54
N LEU A 92 -4.75 8.37 8.28
CA LEU A 92 -4.17 7.58 7.17
C LEU A 92 -2.75 8.05 6.77
N GLY A 93 -2.32 9.23 7.22
CA GLY A 93 -1.07 9.87 6.82
C GLY A 93 -1.16 10.64 5.49
N LEU A 94 -2.34 10.79 4.90
CA LEU A 94 -2.52 11.41 3.58
C LEU A 94 -2.35 12.93 3.59
N ILE A 95 -2.62 13.55 4.74
CA ILE A 95 -2.47 14.99 4.95
C ILE A 95 -1.83 15.24 6.31
N THR A 96 -1.15 16.38 6.42
CA THR A 96 -0.94 17.06 7.69
C THR A 96 -1.98 18.17 7.76
N ASP A 97 -2.95 18.06 8.65
CA ASP A 97 -3.93 19.13 8.85
C ASP A 97 -3.30 20.26 9.66
N SER A 98 -3.24 21.45 9.07
CA SER A 98 -2.76 22.68 9.72
C SER A 98 -3.82 23.78 9.67
N SER A 99 -5.09 23.40 9.51
CA SER A 99 -6.22 24.32 9.53
C SER A 99 -6.58 24.77 10.95
N SER A 100 -7.20 25.95 11.06
CA SER A 100 -7.77 26.47 12.30
C SER A 100 -9.28 26.24 12.35
N PRO A 101 -9.92 26.24 13.54
CA PRO A 101 -11.37 26.17 13.68
C PRO A 101 -12.13 27.24 12.89
#